data_AF-A0A1F8EFQ4-F1
#
_entry.id   AF-A0A1F8EFQ4-F1
#
_cell.length_a   1.000
_cell.length_b   1.000
_cell.length_c   1.000
_cell.angle_alpha   90.00
_cell.angle_beta   90.00
_cell.angle_gamma   90.00
#
_symmetry.space_group_name_H-M   'P 1'
#
loop_
_entity.id
_entity.type
_entity.pdbx_description
1 polymer ?
#
loop_
_entity_poly.entity_id
_entity_poly.type
_entity_poly.pdbx_seq_one_letter_code
_entity_poly.pdbx_strand_id
1 'polypeptide(L)'
;MIENRNMGMEFNEPPEHDKEKDGLTQEQRELAEFYLSQYPEKDIPKEERKDCEQAIAEFQSMLVEFEAEHPLVELYAITDLTVEDAPSHPIREPARIALIPIVAKLNYLREETNITAERYAELDSQYKYLSKAVGIINGNKVRHS
;
A
#
# COMPACT_ATOMS: atom_id res chain seq x y z
N MET A 1 -5.21 30.69 59.22
CA MET A 1 -4.64 31.53 58.15
C MET A 1 -4.15 30.57 57.08
N ILE A 2 -4.88 30.46 55.97
CA ILE A 2 -4.56 29.52 54.89
C ILE A 2 -3.97 30.38 53.76
N GLU A 3 -2.72 30.11 53.41
CA GLU A 3 -2.03 30.75 52.30
C GLU A 3 -2.60 30.19 50.98
N ASN A 4 -3.22 31.07 50.19
CA ASN A 4 -3.60 30.76 48.83
C ASN A 4 -2.34 30.73 47.95
N ARG A 5 -1.85 29.52 47.62
CA ARG A 5 -0.86 29.34 46.55
C ARG A 5 -1.54 29.54 45.20
N ASN A 6 -1.19 30.65 44.57
CA ASN A 6 -1.45 30.95 43.17
C ASN A 6 -0.68 29.93 42.30
N MET A 7 -1.34 28.87 41.83
CA MET A 7 -0.79 28.04 40.74
C MET A 7 -1.12 28.73 39.43
N GLY A 8 -0.20 29.59 38.97
CA GLY A 8 -0.17 30.01 37.58
C GLY A 8 0.07 28.78 36.71
N MET A 9 -0.98 28.24 36.10
CA MET A 9 -0.83 27.37 34.95
C MET A 9 -0.31 28.26 33.81
N GLU A 10 1.00 28.23 33.58
CA GLU A 10 1.56 28.55 32.28
C GLU A 10 0.89 27.60 31.28
N PHE A 11 -0.07 28.13 30.53
CA PHE A 11 -0.49 27.53 29.27
C PHE A 11 0.72 27.60 28.34
N ASN A 12 1.52 26.53 28.33
CA ASN A 12 2.39 26.28 27.19
C ASN A 12 1.48 26.08 25.99
N GLU A 13 1.44 27.09 25.12
CA GLU A 13 0.88 26.95 23.78
C GLU A 13 1.48 25.69 23.14
N PRO A 14 0.65 24.85 22.48
CA PRO A 14 1.19 23.72 21.75
C PRO A 14 2.21 24.24 20.75
N PRO A 15 3.38 23.57 20.60
CA PRO A 15 4.42 24.05 19.70
C PRO A 15 3.80 24.28 18.32
N GLU A 16 3.91 25.50 17.82
CA GLU A 16 3.58 25.83 16.44
C GLU A 16 4.26 24.79 15.57
N HIS A 17 3.45 24.04 14.85
CA HIS A 17 3.96 23.06 13.90
C HIS A 17 4.64 23.87 12.81
N ASP A 18 5.96 24.04 12.92
CA ASP A 18 6.80 24.75 11.96
C ASP A 18 6.43 24.29 10.56
N LYS A 19 5.65 25.12 9.87
CA LYS A 19 5.19 24.85 8.52
C LYS A 19 6.40 24.78 7.58
N GLU A 20 7.55 25.33 7.95
CA GLU A 20 8.73 25.55 7.10
C GLU A 20 9.63 24.33 6.81
N LYS A 21 9.30 23.11 7.28
CA LYS A 21 10.19 21.93 7.12
C LYS A 21 9.98 21.05 5.88
N ASP A 22 9.02 21.35 5.02
CA ASP A 22 8.72 20.55 3.81
C ASP A 22 9.44 21.05 2.55
N GLY A 23 10.13 22.21 2.61
CA GLY A 23 10.79 22.82 1.45
C GLY A 23 9.83 23.35 0.38
N LEU A 24 8.53 23.44 0.67
CA LEU A 24 7.50 23.91 -0.26
C LEU A 24 7.28 25.42 -0.11
N THR A 25 7.25 26.12 -1.24
CA THR A 25 6.89 27.54 -1.29
C THR A 25 5.42 27.74 -0.91
N GLN A 26 5.06 28.95 -0.49
CA GLN A 26 3.67 29.32 -0.18
C GLN A 26 2.74 29.04 -1.38
N GLU A 27 3.19 29.34 -2.60
CA GLU A 27 2.45 29.06 -3.83
C GLU A 27 2.24 27.56 -4.07
N GLN A 28 3.23 26.71 -3.74
CA GLN A 28 3.09 25.26 -3.86
C GLN A 28 2.08 24.69 -2.85
N ARG A 29 1.98 25.28 -1.66
CA ARG A 29 0.97 24.90 -0.65
C ARG A 29 -0.42 25.31 -1.09
N GLU A 30 -0.59 26.55 -1.53
CA GLU A 30 -1.87 27.04 -2.04
C GLU A 30 -2.35 26.25 -3.26
N LEU A 31 -1.41 25.89 -4.15
CA LEU A 31 -1.69 25.02 -5.28
C LEU A 31 -2.11 23.62 -4.82
N ALA A 32 -1.36 23.02 -3.87
CA ALA A 32 -1.70 21.72 -3.32
C ALA A 32 -3.06 21.72 -2.61
N GLU A 33 -3.35 22.72 -1.79
CA GLU A 33 -4.64 22.91 -1.12
C GLU A 33 -5.77 23.10 -2.14
N PHE A 34 -5.55 23.88 -3.20
CA PHE A 34 -6.49 24.01 -4.30
C PHE A 34 -6.76 22.65 -4.96
N TYR A 35 -5.73 21.88 -5.33
CA TYR A 35 -5.90 20.55 -5.92
C TYR A 35 -6.63 19.58 -4.99
N LEU A 36 -6.27 19.55 -3.70
CA LEU A 36 -6.95 18.71 -2.70
C LEU A 36 -8.42 19.11 -2.51
N SER A 37 -8.75 20.40 -2.62
CA SER A 37 -10.13 20.88 -2.54
C SER A 37 -11.00 20.44 -3.73
N GLN A 38 -10.40 20.22 -4.91
CA GLN A 38 -11.11 19.77 -6.10
C GLN A 38 -11.37 18.25 -6.10
N TYR A 39 -10.56 17.49 -5.34
CA TYR A 39 -10.64 16.04 -5.23
C TYR A 39 -10.72 15.63 -3.75
N PRO A 40 -11.84 15.90 -3.06
CA PRO A 40 -12.02 15.39 -1.70
C PRO A 40 -11.88 13.87 -1.72
N GLU A 41 -11.08 13.33 -0.80
CA GLU A 41 -11.02 11.88 -0.56
C GLU A 41 -12.45 11.38 -0.32
N LYS A 42 -12.92 10.50 -1.21
CA LYS A 42 -14.25 9.92 -1.10
C LYS A 42 -14.16 8.69 -0.21
N ASP A 43 -14.45 8.86 1.07
CA ASP A 43 -14.75 7.74 1.94
C ASP A 43 -16.14 7.19 1.58
N ILE A 44 -16.19 5.98 1.00
CA ILE A 44 -17.45 5.29 0.74
C ILE A 44 -18.04 4.84 2.09
N PRO A 45 -19.23 5.34 2.48
CA PRO A 45 -19.92 4.89 3.69
C PRO A 45 -20.07 3.38 3.68
N LYS A 46 -19.94 2.73 4.84
CA LYS A 46 -19.98 1.26 4.94
C LYS A 46 -21.25 0.66 4.33
N GLU A 47 -22.34 1.40 4.41
CA GLU A 47 -23.67 1.05 3.93
C GLU A 47 -23.79 1.08 2.41
N GLU A 48 -22.90 1.82 1.72
CA GLU A 48 -22.87 1.96 0.26
C GLU A 48 -21.83 1.02 -0.40
N ARG A 49 -21.06 0.29 0.41
CA ARG A 49 -20.04 -0.63 -0.09
C ARG A 49 -20.67 -1.82 -0.79
N LYS A 50 -20.05 -2.22 -1.90
CA LYS A 50 -20.53 -3.34 -2.71
C LYS A 50 -20.32 -4.66 -2.00
N ASP A 51 -21.11 -5.65 -2.39
CA ASP A 51 -20.88 -7.02 -1.96
C ASP A 51 -19.53 -7.54 -2.46
N CYS A 52 -18.81 -8.26 -1.61
CA CYS A 52 -17.44 -8.69 -1.88
C CYS A 52 -17.33 -10.09 -2.50
N GLU A 53 -18.38 -10.93 -2.53
CA GLU A 53 -18.26 -12.35 -2.89
C GLU A 53 -17.72 -12.55 -4.32
N GLN A 54 -18.29 -11.85 -5.28
CA GLN A 54 -17.86 -11.90 -6.69
C GLN A 54 -16.41 -11.42 -6.84
N ALA A 55 -16.04 -10.32 -6.16
CA ALA A 55 -14.71 -9.76 -6.24
C ALA A 55 -13.65 -10.66 -5.56
N ILE A 56 -14.04 -11.39 -4.51
CA ILE A 56 -13.19 -12.40 -3.86
C ILE A 56 -12.96 -13.59 -4.80
N ALA A 57 -14.01 -14.09 -5.45
CA ALA A 57 -13.88 -15.21 -6.39
C ALA A 57 -12.95 -14.86 -7.57
N GLU A 58 -13.10 -13.66 -8.12
CA GLU A 58 -12.21 -13.15 -9.18
C GLU A 58 -10.77 -13.02 -8.68
N PHE A 59 -10.55 -12.44 -7.49
CA PHE A 59 -9.22 -12.35 -6.90
C PHE A 59 -8.56 -13.72 -6.74
N GLN A 60 -9.31 -14.72 -6.24
CA GLN A 60 -8.80 -16.08 -6.08
C GLN A 60 -8.47 -16.74 -7.41
N SER A 61 -9.27 -16.52 -8.46
CA SER A 61 -8.96 -16.99 -9.82
C SER A 61 -7.62 -16.42 -10.30
N MET A 62 -7.40 -15.12 -10.10
CA MET A 62 -6.15 -14.47 -10.50
C MET A 62 -4.93 -15.04 -9.77
N LEU A 63 -5.06 -15.45 -8.49
CA LEU A 63 -3.98 -16.13 -7.78
C LEU A 63 -3.65 -17.49 -8.40
N VAL A 64 -4.68 -18.27 -8.75
CA VAL A 64 -4.51 -19.60 -9.38
C VAL A 64 -3.89 -19.46 -10.77
N GLU A 65 -4.37 -18.50 -11.56
CA GLU A 65 -3.81 -18.18 -12.89
C GLU A 65 -2.34 -17.78 -12.78
N PHE A 66 -1.98 -16.95 -11.80
CA PHE A 66 -0.60 -16.58 -11.54
C PHE A 66 0.29 -17.79 -11.26
N GLU A 67 -0.12 -18.69 -10.36
CA GLU A 67 0.67 -19.87 -10.02
C GLU A 67 0.81 -20.85 -11.20
N ALA A 68 -0.18 -20.89 -12.09
CA ALA A 68 -0.15 -21.69 -13.31
C ALA A 68 0.82 -21.12 -14.36
N GLU A 69 0.86 -19.79 -14.52
CA GLU A 69 1.70 -19.11 -15.52
C GLU A 69 3.13 -18.82 -15.04
N HIS A 70 3.32 -18.68 -13.73
CA HIS A 70 4.58 -18.27 -13.11
C HIS A 70 5.01 -19.26 -12.02
N PRO A 71 5.78 -20.31 -12.37
CA PRO A 71 6.24 -21.30 -11.40
C PRO A 71 7.03 -20.67 -10.26
N LEU A 72 6.49 -20.76 -9.03
CA LEU A 72 7.09 -20.09 -7.86
C LEU A 72 8.51 -20.59 -7.56
N VAL A 73 8.80 -21.87 -7.84
CA VAL A 73 10.13 -22.46 -7.65
C VAL A 73 11.18 -21.76 -8.53
N GLU A 74 10.83 -21.42 -9.77
CA GLU A 74 11.73 -20.71 -10.67
C GLU A 74 11.94 -19.27 -10.19
N LEU A 75 10.89 -18.61 -9.71
CA LEU A 75 10.99 -17.26 -9.15
C LEU A 75 11.89 -17.22 -7.91
N TYR A 76 11.74 -18.17 -6.99
CA TYR A 76 12.57 -18.28 -5.79
C TYR A 76 14.04 -18.62 -6.08
N ALA A 77 14.33 -19.22 -7.23
CA ALA A 77 15.70 -19.54 -7.64
C ALA A 77 16.49 -18.30 -8.11
N ILE A 78 15.80 -17.21 -8.44
CA ILE A 78 16.42 -15.96 -8.89
C ILE A 78 16.96 -15.20 -7.68
N THR A 79 18.25 -15.35 -7.36
CA THR A 79 18.88 -14.65 -6.22
C THR A 79 19.80 -13.52 -6.63
N ASP A 80 20.48 -13.66 -7.78
CA ASP A 80 21.47 -12.72 -8.29
C ASP A 80 21.08 -12.33 -9.71
N LEU A 81 21.09 -11.03 -9.98
CA LEU A 81 20.78 -10.42 -11.27
C LEU A 81 21.97 -9.57 -11.70
N THR A 82 22.28 -9.53 -12.99
CA THR A 82 23.16 -8.45 -13.48
C THR A 82 22.40 -7.12 -13.38
N VAL A 83 23.11 -6.00 -13.29
CA VAL A 83 22.46 -4.68 -13.20
C VAL A 83 21.62 -4.38 -14.45
N GLU A 84 22.03 -4.92 -15.60
CA GLU A 84 21.36 -4.74 -16.89
C GLU A 84 20.09 -5.60 -16.99
N ASP A 85 20.11 -6.83 -16.47
CA ASP A 85 18.97 -7.74 -16.51
C ASP A 85 17.96 -7.51 -15.39
N ALA A 86 18.35 -6.80 -14.32
CA ALA A 86 17.52 -6.57 -13.15
C ALA A 86 16.10 -6.03 -13.46
N PRO A 87 15.93 -4.96 -14.27
CA PRO A 87 14.60 -4.47 -14.62
C PRO A 87 13.82 -5.45 -15.50
N SER A 88 14.47 -6.13 -16.44
CA SER A 88 13.82 -6.90 -17.51
C SER A 88 14.14 -8.39 -17.55
N HIS A 89 14.40 -8.98 -16.39
CA HIS A 89 14.71 -10.40 -16.28
C HIS A 89 13.55 -11.24 -16.85
N PRO A 90 13.81 -12.16 -17.81
CA PRO A 90 12.78 -12.76 -18.66
C PRO A 90 11.73 -13.57 -17.91
N ILE A 91 12.07 -14.06 -16.71
CA ILE A 91 11.14 -14.80 -15.84
C ILE A 91 10.49 -13.89 -14.79
N ARG A 92 11.24 -12.94 -14.24
CA ARG A 92 10.80 -12.15 -13.08
C ARG A 92 9.90 -11.00 -13.49
N GLU A 93 10.25 -10.30 -14.57
CA GLU A 93 9.48 -9.12 -14.99
C GLU A 93 8.03 -9.47 -15.37
N PRO A 94 7.75 -10.52 -16.16
CA PRO A 94 6.37 -10.92 -16.44
C PRO A 94 5.57 -11.19 -15.16
N ALA A 95 6.15 -11.93 -14.21
CA ALA A 95 5.51 -12.20 -12.92
C ALA A 95 5.29 -10.91 -12.10
N ARG A 96 6.25 -9.99 -12.07
CA ARG A 96 6.09 -8.68 -11.42
C ARG A 96 4.92 -7.90 -12.02
N ILE A 97 4.78 -7.91 -13.35
CA ILE A 97 3.70 -7.22 -14.05
C ILE A 97 2.35 -7.88 -13.74
N ALA A 98 2.29 -9.21 -13.71
CA ALA A 98 1.08 -9.97 -13.37
C ALA A 98 0.57 -9.72 -11.93
N LEU A 99 1.45 -9.34 -10.99
CA LEU A 99 1.03 -8.93 -9.65
C LEU A 99 0.26 -7.60 -9.61
N ILE A 100 0.44 -6.71 -10.59
CA ILE A 100 -0.18 -5.37 -10.62
C ILE A 100 -1.71 -5.44 -10.57
N PRO A 101 -2.39 -6.17 -11.47
CA PRO A 101 -3.84 -6.29 -11.40
C PRO A 101 -4.32 -7.01 -10.12
N ILE A 102 -3.53 -7.95 -9.57
CA ILE A 102 -3.87 -8.66 -8.33
C ILE A 102 -3.90 -7.70 -7.14
N VAL A 103 -2.87 -6.86 -6.96
CA VAL A 103 -2.85 -5.88 -5.87
C VAL A 103 -3.92 -4.79 -6.06
N ALA A 104 -4.20 -4.40 -7.30
CA ALA A 104 -5.30 -3.46 -7.58
C ALA A 104 -6.66 -4.04 -7.15
N LYS A 105 -6.90 -5.33 -7.43
CA LYS A 105 -8.12 -6.03 -7.00
C LYS A 105 -8.20 -6.18 -5.47
N LEU A 106 -7.06 -6.43 -4.81
CA LEU A 106 -6.98 -6.45 -3.35
C LEU A 106 -7.33 -5.09 -2.74
N ASN A 107 -6.78 -3.99 -3.27
CA ASN A 107 -7.11 -2.64 -2.80
C ASN A 107 -8.60 -2.31 -3.02
N TYR A 108 -9.16 -2.69 -4.18
CA TYR A 108 -10.58 -2.57 -4.44
C TYR A 108 -11.43 -3.28 -3.37
N LEU A 109 -11.07 -4.52 -3.00
CA LEU A 109 -11.76 -5.23 -1.91
C LEU A 109 -11.73 -4.42 -0.60
N ARG A 110 -10.59 -3.83 -0.25
CA ARG A 110 -10.43 -3.03 0.98
C ARG A 110 -11.28 -1.76 1.01
N GLU A 111 -11.28 -1.03 -0.10
CA GLU A 111 -11.76 0.35 -0.18
C GLU A 111 -13.24 0.42 -0.56
N GLU A 112 -13.68 -0.48 -1.44
CA GLU A 112 -14.96 -0.36 -2.16
C GLU A 112 -16.00 -1.41 -1.74
N THR A 113 -15.59 -2.42 -0.96
CA THR A 113 -16.47 -3.56 -0.62
C THR A 113 -16.68 -3.75 0.88
N ASN A 114 -17.72 -4.49 1.22
CA ASN A 114 -18.09 -4.83 2.59
C ASN A 114 -17.23 -5.94 3.23
N ILE A 115 -16.05 -6.24 2.67
CA ILE A 115 -15.14 -7.27 3.19
C ILE A 115 -14.76 -7.01 4.66
N THR A 116 -14.68 -8.07 5.46
CA THR A 116 -14.20 -7.98 6.84
C THR A 116 -12.68 -7.84 6.89
N ALA A 117 -12.16 -7.25 7.97
CA ALA A 117 -10.71 -7.11 8.15
C ALA A 117 -10.00 -8.48 8.21
N GLU A 118 -10.62 -9.47 8.85
CA GLU A 118 -10.11 -10.84 8.94
C GLU A 118 -10.01 -11.47 7.54
N ARG A 119 -11.08 -11.38 6.75
CA ARG A 119 -11.10 -11.95 5.41
C ARG A 119 -10.12 -11.24 4.48
N TYR A 120 -10.00 -9.93 4.59
CA TYR A 120 -8.98 -9.17 3.86
C TYR A 120 -7.56 -9.63 4.23
N ALA A 121 -7.27 -9.83 5.51
CA ALA A 121 -5.95 -10.27 5.97
C ALA A 121 -5.56 -11.66 5.43
N GLU A 122 -6.52 -12.57 5.27
CA GLU A 122 -6.31 -13.86 4.63
C GLU A 122 -5.91 -13.70 3.15
N LEU A 123 -6.64 -12.87 2.40
CA LEU A 123 -6.35 -12.61 0.99
C LEU A 123 -5.03 -11.87 0.79
N ASP A 124 -4.72 -10.89 1.66
CA ASP A 124 -3.44 -10.20 1.69
C ASP A 124 -2.27 -11.16 1.96
N SER A 125 -2.47 -12.15 2.83
CA SER A 125 -1.45 -13.18 3.09
C SER A 125 -1.19 -14.06 1.86
N GLN A 126 -2.23 -14.40 1.10
CA GLN A 126 -2.08 -15.15 -0.16
C GLN A 126 -1.36 -14.33 -1.23
N TYR A 127 -1.73 -13.06 -1.40
CA TYR A 127 -1.00 -12.15 -2.29
C TYR A 127 0.47 -12.00 -1.87
N LYS A 128 0.74 -11.82 -0.57
CA LYS A 128 2.11 -11.69 -0.03
C LYS A 128 2.95 -12.92 -0.32
N TYR A 129 2.36 -14.11 -0.34
CA TYR A 129 3.06 -15.33 -0.73
C TYR A 129 3.61 -15.24 -2.17
N LEU A 130 2.78 -14.81 -3.13
CA LEU A 130 3.20 -14.61 -4.52
C LEU A 130 4.20 -13.45 -4.66
N SER A 131 3.94 -12.33 -3.98
CA SER A 131 4.83 -11.16 -3.97
C SER A 131 6.22 -11.51 -3.45
N LYS A 132 6.29 -12.33 -2.40
CA LYS A 132 7.54 -12.84 -1.84
C LYS A 132 8.31 -13.71 -2.82
N ALA A 133 7.63 -14.55 -3.61
CA ALA A 133 8.26 -15.34 -4.67
C ALA A 133 8.90 -14.45 -5.74
N VAL A 134 8.23 -13.39 -6.18
CA VAL A 134 8.80 -12.42 -7.14
C VAL A 134 9.99 -11.65 -6.54
N GLY A 135 9.92 -11.34 -5.25
CA GLY A 135 10.98 -10.70 -4.49
C GLY A 135 11.25 -9.24 -4.88
N ILE A 136 12.01 -8.55 -4.04
CA ILE A 136 12.38 -7.15 -4.24
C ILE A 136 13.83 -7.09 -4.68
N ILE A 137 14.11 -6.30 -5.73
CA ILE A 137 15.48 -6.04 -6.16
C ILE A 137 16.12 -5.06 -5.20
N ASN A 138 17.29 -5.44 -4.67
CA ASN A 138 18.14 -4.59 -3.87
C ASN A 138 19.57 -4.66 -4.44
N GLY A 139 19.89 -3.68 -5.29
CA GLY A 139 21.10 -3.70 -6.10
C GLY A 139 21.04 -4.80 -7.15
N ASN A 140 22.00 -5.72 -7.11
CA ASN A 140 22.12 -6.84 -8.04
C ASN A 140 21.54 -8.16 -7.46
N LYS A 141 20.74 -8.07 -6.40
CA LYS A 141 20.18 -9.23 -5.71
C LYS A 141 18.67 -9.13 -5.57
N VAL A 142 18.01 -10.29 -5.61
CA VAL A 142 16.60 -10.40 -5.28
C VAL A 142 16.46 -10.91 -3.85
N ARG A 143 15.65 -10.21 -3.06
CA ARG A 143 15.30 -10.61 -1.69
C ARG A 143 13.87 -11.10 -1.65
N HIS A 144 13.69 -12.31 -1.19
CA HIS A 144 12.39 -12.96 -0.99
C HIS A 144 11.93 -12.85 0.48
N SER A 145 12.15 -11.69 1.12
CA SER A 145 11.82 -11.46 2.53
C SER A 145 10.46 -10.81 2.71
#